data_AF-A0A5S6RD77-F1
#
_entry.id   AF-A0A5S6RD77-F1
#
_cell.length_a   1.000
_cell.length_b   1.000
_cell.length_c   1.000
_cell.angle_alpha   90.00
_cell.angle_beta   90.00
_cell.angle_gamma   90.00
#
_symmetry.space_group_name_H-M   'P 1'
#
loop_
_entity.id
_entity.type
_entity.pdbx_description
1 polymer ?
#
loop_
_entity_poly.entity_id
_entity_poly.type
_entity_poly.pdbx_seq_one_letter_code
_entity_poly.pdbx_strand_id
1 'polypeptide(L)'
;MIQVTKSYKCFSSIRDGHEDADVALRARLCWATLHSLLNSQISSYRHHGYIWLVELLLSEISEETDGSIWSKIQKLQDEIEVAGSQDLSSSEVSLPVCLLCGLLKSKHNFIRWGFLYVLDKFLMRCKLLLDDNDMQEHTVADHSKHRLDKAFAVIDIMNSALLLVVQNNETDHINILKMCDMLFSQLCLRLPSSNVMHMGGLQSLGQLFGCTTKNIESHLETLASHQNVGNKNFCRSETLQDISVNQTAQTTLLSETSMAALLLRGLAIAPMQLVARVPTSLFFWPLMQLEGAASDDIALGIAVGSTGRGNLPGATSDIRAALLLLLIGKCTADQEALKEVEGNEFFRGLLDDTDSRVAYYSAAFLLKRMMTEEPDTYQRMLQSLISKAQQCNNEKLLENPYLQMRGILQLSNDLGVQ
;
A
#
# COMPACT_ATOMS: atom_id res chain seq x y z
N MET A 1 -11.84 -32.67 8.86
CA MET A 1 -11.28 -32.34 7.53
C MET A 1 -9.92 -31.67 7.64
N ILE A 2 -9.78 -30.54 8.35
CA ILE A 2 -8.48 -29.85 8.53
C ILE A 2 -7.38 -30.80 9.02
N GLN A 3 -7.59 -31.51 10.14
CA GLN A 3 -6.61 -32.48 10.67
C GLN A 3 -6.23 -33.59 9.67
N VAL A 4 -7.19 -34.08 8.89
CA VAL A 4 -6.97 -35.12 7.86
C VAL A 4 -6.19 -34.55 6.67
N THR A 5 -6.34 -33.27 6.37
CA THR A 5 -5.67 -32.59 5.24
C THR A 5 -4.19 -32.36 5.55
N LYS A 6 -3.88 -32.09 6.82
CA LYS A 6 -2.50 -31.94 7.31
C LYS A 6 -1.63 -33.18 7.14
N SER A 7 -2.24 -34.37 7.01
CA SER A 7 -1.50 -35.63 6.83
C SER A 7 -0.69 -35.69 5.54
N TYR A 8 -1.05 -34.91 4.50
CA TYR A 8 -0.35 -34.88 3.22
C TYR A 8 -0.11 -33.44 2.78
N LYS A 9 1.14 -33.00 2.91
CA LYS A 9 1.54 -31.60 2.70
C LYS A 9 2.16 -31.32 1.33
N CYS A 10 2.52 -32.35 0.56
CA CYS A 10 3.13 -32.21 -0.76
C CYS A 10 2.54 -33.21 -1.78
N PHE A 11 2.64 -32.90 -3.08
CA PHE A 11 2.16 -33.78 -4.16
C PHE A 11 2.80 -35.17 -4.17
N SER A 12 4.09 -35.28 -3.83
CA SER A 12 4.78 -36.58 -3.69
C SER A 12 4.14 -37.44 -2.61
N SER A 13 3.87 -36.86 -1.44
CA SER A 13 3.19 -37.58 -0.34
C SER A 13 1.80 -38.10 -0.73
N ILE A 14 1.06 -37.36 -1.57
CA ILE A 14 -0.24 -37.81 -2.10
C ILE A 14 -0.09 -38.97 -3.09
N ARG A 15 0.99 -38.97 -3.88
CA ARG A 15 1.23 -39.95 -4.95
C ARG A 15 1.84 -41.24 -4.43
N ASP A 16 2.75 -41.15 -3.46
CA ASP A 16 3.58 -42.26 -2.97
C ASP A 16 2.98 -42.98 -1.76
N GLY A 17 1.64 -42.96 -1.62
CA GLY A 17 0.88 -43.42 -0.45
C GLY A 17 1.40 -44.69 0.21
N HIS A 18 2.33 -44.53 1.15
CA HIS A 18 2.88 -45.59 1.95
C HIS A 18 2.27 -45.48 3.35
N GLU A 19 1.58 -46.56 3.73
CA GLU A 19 1.24 -47.03 5.08
C GLU A 19 -0.23 -47.01 5.53
N ASP A 20 -1.13 -46.17 5.00
CA ASP A 20 -2.59 -46.33 5.26
C ASP A 20 -3.47 -45.82 4.10
N ALA A 21 -3.99 -46.74 3.28
CA ALA A 21 -4.76 -46.44 2.08
C ALA A 21 -6.05 -45.64 2.36
N ASP A 22 -6.66 -45.82 3.54
CA ASP A 22 -7.90 -45.12 3.89
C ASP A 22 -7.64 -43.68 4.34
N VAL A 23 -6.58 -43.44 5.12
CA VAL A 23 -6.15 -42.08 5.49
C VAL A 23 -5.69 -41.30 4.25
N ALA A 24 -4.95 -41.94 3.34
CA ALA A 24 -4.54 -41.36 2.05
C ALA A 24 -5.74 -40.94 1.20
N LEU A 25 -6.75 -41.80 1.10
CA LEU A 25 -7.97 -41.52 0.35
C LEU A 25 -8.75 -40.35 0.98
N ARG A 26 -8.92 -40.35 2.30
CA ARG A 26 -9.63 -39.29 3.04
C ARG A 26 -8.92 -37.94 2.88
N ALA A 27 -7.59 -37.91 2.92
CA ALA A 27 -6.84 -36.68 2.70
C ALA A 27 -6.96 -36.15 1.27
N ARG A 28 -6.85 -37.03 0.26
CA ARG A 28 -7.11 -36.65 -1.15
C ARG A 28 -8.50 -36.06 -1.35
N LEU A 29 -9.52 -36.65 -0.75
CA LEU A 29 -10.88 -36.14 -0.80
C LEU A 29 -10.99 -34.77 -0.13
N CYS A 30 -10.33 -34.55 1.00
CA CYS A 30 -10.29 -33.24 1.65
C CYS A 30 -9.62 -32.19 0.76
N TRP A 31 -8.48 -32.51 0.12
CA TRP A 31 -7.82 -31.61 -0.83
C TRP A 31 -8.69 -31.29 -2.06
N ALA A 32 -9.36 -32.29 -2.64
CA ALA A 32 -10.30 -32.08 -3.75
C ALA A 32 -11.52 -31.23 -3.33
N THR A 33 -12.00 -31.43 -2.10
CA THR A 33 -13.08 -30.63 -1.52
C THR A 33 -12.65 -29.18 -1.36
N LEU A 34 -11.48 -28.93 -0.78
CA LEU A 34 -10.93 -27.58 -0.64
C LEU A 34 -10.79 -26.89 -2.00
N HIS A 35 -10.20 -27.57 -2.99
CA HIS A 35 -10.09 -27.05 -4.35
C HIS A 35 -11.46 -26.67 -4.95
N SER A 36 -12.49 -27.50 -4.71
CA SER A 36 -13.87 -27.25 -5.16
C SER A 36 -14.51 -26.06 -4.45
N LEU A 37 -14.25 -25.88 -3.14
CA LEU A 37 -14.72 -24.73 -2.38
C LEU A 37 -14.09 -23.43 -2.89
N LEU A 38 -12.77 -23.42 -3.07
CA LEU A 38 -11.98 -22.26 -3.52
C LEU A 38 -12.44 -21.74 -4.90
N ASN A 39 -12.87 -22.65 -5.78
CA ASN A 39 -13.33 -22.34 -7.14
C ASN A 39 -14.86 -22.32 -7.27
N SER A 40 -15.61 -22.42 -6.17
CA SER A 40 -17.07 -22.44 -6.21
C SER A 40 -17.64 -21.13 -6.76
N GLN A 41 -18.78 -21.19 -7.45
CA GLN A 41 -19.53 -19.98 -7.84
C GLN A 41 -20.25 -19.34 -6.65
N ILE A 42 -20.48 -20.09 -5.57
CA ILE A 42 -21.16 -19.62 -4.36
C ILE A 42 -20.15 -18.93 -3.43
N SER A 43 -20.40 -17.66 -3.10
CA SER A 43 -19.49 -16.83 -2.30
C SER A 43 -19.24 -17.39 -0.89
N SER A 44 -20.26 -17.92 -0.23
CA SER A 44 -20.12 -18.52 1.10
C SER A 44 -19.20 -19.75 1.07
N TYR A 45 -19.30 -20.60 0.05
CA TYR A 45 -18.43 -21.78 -0.08
C TYR A 45 -16.98 -21.37 -0.33
N ARG A 46 -16.74 -20.38 -1.19
CA ARG A 46 -15.40 -19.80 -1.37
C ARG A 46 -14.84 -19.25 -0.06
N HIS A 47 -15.65 -18.52 0.70
CA HIS A 47 -15.21 -17.96 1.98
C HIS A 47 -14.78 -19.03 2.99
N HIS A 48 -15.51 -20.14 3.09
CA HIS A 48 -15.10 -21.28 3.91
C HIS A 48 -13.81 -21.93 3.39
N GLY A 49 -13.67 -22.04 2.07
CA GLY A 49 -12.42 -22.49 1.44
C GLY A 49 -11.24 -21.59 1.80
N TYR A 50 -11.42 -20.27 1.78
CA TYR A 50 -10.37 -19.32 2.15
C TYR A 50 -9.96 -19.44 3.62
N ILE A 51 -10.93 -19.54 4.54
CA ILE A 51 -10.63 -19.75 5.97
C ILE A 51 -9.83 -21.04 6.14
N TRP A 52 -10.25 -22.13 5.51
CA TRP A 52 -9.53 -23.40 5.58
C TRP A 52 -8.10 -23.27 5.02
N LEU A 53 -7.91 -22.59 3.89
CA LEU A 53 -6.58 -22.38 3.32
C LEU A 53 -5.67 -21.56 4.25
N VAL A 54 -6.19 -20.52 4.91
CA VAL A 54 -5.43 -19.73 5.90
C VAL A 54 -4.96 -20.64 7.05
N GLU A 55 -5.83 -21.47 7.60
CA GLU A 55 -5.47 -22.39 8.71
C GLU A 55 -4.41 -23.41 8.29
N LEU A 56 -4.45 -23.88 7.04
CA LEU A 56 -3.42 -24.78 6.50
C LEU A 56 -2.08 -24.06 6.35
N LEU A 57 -2.06 -22.85 5.78
CA LEU A 57 -0.83 -22.04 5.68
C LEU A 57 -0.23 -21.74 7.06
N LEU A 58 -1.06 -21.41 8.04
CA LEU A 58 -0.61 -21.17 9.42
C LEU A 58 -0.03 -22.43 10.04
N SER A 59 -0.62 -23.60 9.77
CA SER A 59 -0.11 -24.85 10.30
C SER A 59 1.28 -25.23 9.78
N GLU A 60 1.67 -24.76 8.59
CA GLU A 60 3.03 -24.96 8.09
C GLU A 60 4.08 -24.19 8.90
N ILE A 61 3.69 -23.07 9.53
CA ILE A 61 4.57 -22.26 10.36
C ILE A 61 4.49 -22.66 11.83
N SER A 62 3.29 -23.00 12.33
CA SER A 62 3.03 -23.14 13.77
C SER A 62 3.27 -24.54 14.32
N GLU A 63 3.36 -25.58 13.49
CA GLU A 63 3.54 -26.96 13.97
C GLU A 63 4.91 -27.15 14.66
N GLU A 64 4.94 -27.92 15.75
CA GLU A 64 6.13 -28.23 16.58
C GLU A 64 7.15 -29.17 15.88
N THR A 65 7.24 -29.12 14.56
CA THR A 65 8.29 -29.80 13.79
C THR A 65 9.64 -29.10 13.97
N ASP A 66 10.73 -29.81 13.66
CA ASP A 66 12.09 -29.25 13.69
C ASP A 66 12.19 -27.92 12.92
N GLY A 67 12.76 -26.89 13.56
CA GLY A 67 12.99 -25.58 12.97
C GLY A 67 12.26 -24.44 13.66
N SER A 68 12.89 -23.27 13.71
CA SER A 68 12.28 -22.06 14.27
C SER A 68 11.17 -21.54 13.36
N ILE A 69 10.23 -20.78 13.94
CA ILE A 69 9.16 -20.11 13.20
C ILE A 69 9.72 -19.21 12.09
N TRP A 70 10.88 -18.58 12.34
CA TRP A 70 11.60 -17.79 11.35
C TRP A 70 12.05 -18.61 10.14
N SER A 71 12.67 -19.78 10.35
CA SER A 71 13.06 -20.64 9.23
C SER A 71 11.87 -21.16 8.43
N LYS A 72 10.73 -21.38 9.10
CA LYS A 72 9.48 -21.82 8.44
C LYS A 72 8.85 -20.70 7.62
N ILE A 73 8.87 -19.46 8.12
CA ILE A 73 8.44 -18.27 7.37
C ILE A 73 9.32 -18.07 6.13
N GLN A 74 10.64 -18.16 6.28
CA GLN A 74 11.56 -18.00 5.15
C GLN A 74 11.35 -19.08 4.09
N LYS A 75 11.21 -20.34 4.51
CA LYS A 75 10.85 -21.44 3.60
C LYS A 75 9.54 -21.17 2.87
N LEU A 76 8.53 -20.66 3.55
CA LEU A 76 7.25 -20.33 2.93
C LEU A 76 7.39 -19.21 1.89
N GLN A 77 8.22 -18.20 2.16
CA GLN A 77 8.51 -17.12 1.19
C GLN A 77 9.15 -17.68 -0.08
N ASP A 78 10.15 -18.54 0.06
CA ASP A 78 10.82 -19.22 -1.07
C ASP A 78 9.82 -20.06 -1.87
N GLU A 79 8.96 -20.82 -1.17
CA GLU A 79 7.91 -21.62 -1.80
C GLU A 79 6.91 -20.76 -2.60
N ILE A 80 6.51 -19.59 -2.09
CA ILE A 80 5.60 -18.66 -2.78
C ILE A 80 6.23 -18.16 -4.09
N GLU A 81 7.51 -17.79 -4.05
CA GLU A 81 8.23 -17.29 -5.23
C GLU A 81 8.38 -18.38 -6.31
N VAL A 82 8.74 -19.60 -5.90
CA VAL A 82 8.88 -20.75 -6.80
C VAL A 82 7.52 -21.15 -7.41
N ALA A 83 6.47 -21.26 -6.60
CA ALA A 83 5.15 -21.70 -7.04
C ALA A 83 4.44 -20.66 -7.93
N GLY A 84 4.70 -19.39 -7.66
CA GLY A 84 4.18 -18.27 -8.44
C GLY A 84 4.77 -18.18 -9.84
N SER A 85 6.08 -18.47 -9.97
CA SER A 85 6.84 -18.34 -11.22
C SER A 85 6.79 -19.56 -12.15
N GLN A 86 6.51 -20.75 -11.64
CA GLN A 86 6.55 -22.01 -12.42
C GLN A 86 5.16 -22.63 -12.68
N ASP A 87 5.01 -23.37 -13.78
CA ASP A 87 3.89 -24.28 -14.01
C ASP A 87 4.01 -25.53 -13.13
N LEU A 88 3.50 -25.45 -11.89
CA LEU A 88 3.02 -26.45 -10.90
C LEU A 88 3.50 -27.93 -10.96
N SER A 89 4.63 -28.22 -11.58
CA SER A 89 5.18 -29.57 -11.76
C SER A 89 6.28 -29.89 -10.75
N SER A 90 6.65 -28.95 -9.89
CA SER A 90 7.69 -29.14 -8.88
C SER A 90 7.17 -29.90 -7.65
N SER A 91 7.89 -30.95 -7.27
CA SER A 91 7.60 -31.80 -6.11
C SER A 91 8.05 -31.17 -4.77
N GLU A 92 8.52 -29.93 -4.77
CA GLU A 92 9.20 -29.32 -3.62
C GLU A 92 8.34 -28.30 -2.88
N VAL A 93 7.26 -27.80 -3.49
CA VAL A 93 6.36 -26.80 -2.90
C VAL A 93 5.25 -27.49 -2.10
N SER A 94 4.90 -26.92 -0.95
CA SER A 94 3.75 -27.38 -0.18
C SER A 94 2.41 -27.15 -0.91
N LEU A 95 1.45 -28.04 -0.66
CA LEU A 95 0.10 -27.97 -1.24
C LEU A 95 -0.67 -26.69 -0.86
N PRO A 96 -0.62 -26.18 0.39
CA PRO A 96 -1.23 -24.92 0.73
C PRO A 96 -0.72 -23.76 -0.14
N VAL A 97 0.60 -23.68 -0.37
CA VAL A 97 1.19 -22.64 -1.23
C VAL A 97 0.78 -22.83 -2.68
N CYS A 98 0.79 -24.06 -3.19
CA CYS A 98 0.30 -24.37 -4.54
C CYS A 98 -1.15 -23.91 -4.75
N LEU A 99 -2.04 -24.15 -3.78
CA LEU A 99 -3.44 -23.69 -3.87
C LEU A 99 -3.54 -22.16 -3.80
N LEU A 100 -2.76 -21.51 -2.93
CA LEU A 100 -2.70 -20.06 -2.84
C LEU A 100 -2.31 -19.47 -4.21
N CYS A 101 -1.16 -19.87 -4.77
CA CYS A 101 -0.72 -19.41 -6.09
C CYS A 101 -1.69 -19.81 -7.21
N GLY A 102 -2.39 -20.96 -7.08
CA GLY A 102 -3.44 -21.38 -7.99
C GLY A 102 -4.65 -20.44 -8.03
N LEU A 103 -5.02 -19.81 -6.91
CA LEU A 103 -6.07 -18.78 -6.89
C LEU A 103 -5.70 -17.59 -7.79
N LEU A 104 -4.43 -17.16 -7.74
CA LEU A 104 -3.93 -16.04 -8.54
C LEU A 104 -3.88 -16.37 -10.04
N LYS A 105 -3.59 -17.63 -10.40
CA LYS A 105 -3.59 -18.11 -11.80
C LYS A 105 -5.00 -18.29 -12.39
N SER A 106 -6.05 -18.05 -11.61
CA SER A 106 -7.43 -18.21 -12.09
C SER A 106 -7.80 -17.15 -13.14
N LYS A 107 -8.58 -17.56 -14.14
CA LYS A 107 -9.15 -16.64 -15.14
C LYS A 107 -10.19 -15.69 -14.55
N HIS A 108 -10.76 -16.02 -13.39
CA HIS A 108 -11.83 -15.25 -12.78
C HIS A 108 -11.30 -14.26 -11.74
N ASN A 109 -11.55 -12.96 -11.96
CA ASN A 109 -11.09 -11.89 -11.07
C ASN A 109 -11.53 -12.10 -9.62
N PHE A 110 -12.76 -12.56 -9.40
CA PHE A 110 -13.30 -12.83 -8.06
C PHE A 110 -12.63 -14.02 -7.35
N ILE A 111 -11.98 -14.93 -8.08
CA ILE A 111 -11.18 -16.02 -7.51
C ILE A 111 -9.78 -15.50 -7.18
N ARG A 112 -9.19 -14.67 -8.05
CA ARG A 112 -7.94 -13.96 -7.78
C ARG A 112 -8.04 -13.03 -6.58
N TRP A 113 -9.21 -12.42 -6.35
CA TRP A 113 -9.51 -11.70 -5.11
C TRP A 113 -9.34 -12.58 -3.87
N GLY A 114 -9.66 -13.88 -4.00
CA GLY A 114 -9.45 -14.88 -2.96
C GLY A 114 -7.99 -15.03 -2.55
N PHE A 115 -7.03 -14.92 -3.49
CA PHE A 115 -5.60 -14.89 -3.17
C PHE A 115 -5.28 -13.73 -2.22
N LEU A 116 -5.73 -12.53 -2.55
CA LEU A 116 -5.51 -11.32 -1.74
C LEU A 116 -6.20 -11.41 -0.38
N TYR A 117 -7.41 -12.00 -0.33
CA TYR A 117 -8.13 -12.22 0.92
C TYR A 117 -7.38 -13.19 1.85
N VAL A 118 -6.95 -14.34 1.31
CA VAL A 118 -6.20 -15.35 2.07
C VAL A 118 -4.88 -14.74 2.57
N LEU A 119 -4.16 -14.01 1.71
CA LEU A 119 -2.92 -13.32 2.08
C LEU A 119 -3.14 -12.30 3.19
N ASP A 120 -4.15 -11.43 3.09
CA ASP A 120 -4.45 -10.42 4.12
C ASP A 120 -4.73 -11.05 5.49
N LYS A 121 -5.58 -12.10 5.52
CA LYS A 121 -5.87 -12.83 6.76
C LYS A 121 -4.65 -13.59 7.28
N PHE A 122 -3.85 -14.15 6.40
CA PHE A 122 -2.63 -14.85 6.76
C PHE A 122 -1.60 -13.90 7.39
N LEU A 123 -1.33 -12.74 6.78
CA LEU A 123 -0.42 -11.73 7.33
C LEU A 123 -0.86 -11.24 8.71
N MET A 124 -2.16 -11.02 8.90
CA MET A 124 -2.70 -10.63 10.22
C MET A 124 -2.46 -11.70 11.28
N ARG A 125 -2.61 -12.99 10.93
CA ARG A 125 -2.36 -14.10 11.84
C ARG A 125 -0.86 -14.35 12.07
N CYS A 126 -0.01 -14.14 11.08
CA CYS A 126 1.44 -14.18 11.24
C CYS A 126 1.94 -13.11 12.22
N LYS A 127 1.38 -11.88 12.16
CA LYS A 127 1.68 -10.84 13.15
C LYS A 127 1.39 -11.32 14.57
N LEU A 128 0.20 -11.86 14.81
CA LEU A 128 -0.20 -12.37 16.13
C LEU A 128 0.72 -13.52 16.58
N LEU A 129 1.00 -14.47 15.70
CA LEU A 129 1.86 -15.62 15.99
C LEU A 129 3.30 -15.18 16.33
N LEU A 130 3.84 -14.19 15.62
CA LEU A 130 5.15 -13.62 15.93
C LEU A 130 5.13 -12.86 17.26
N ASP A 131 4.04 -12.18 17.60
CA ASP A 131 3.87 -11.47 18.88
C ASP A 131 3.76 -12.41 20.07
N ASP A 132 3.09 -13.56 19.93
CA ASP A 132 2.95 -14.55 21.00
C ASP A 132 4.29 -15.22 21.38
N ASN A 133 5.22 -15.37 20.43
CA ASN A 133 6.55 -15.95 20.71
C ASN A 133 7.43 -15.06 21.62
N ASP A 134 7.15 -13.76 21.75
CA ASP A 134 7.94 -12.83 22.59
C ASP A 134 7.71 -13.02 24.08
N MET A 135 6.63 -13.72 24.47
CA MET A 135 6.32 -13.97 25.87
C MET A 135 7.33 -14.92 26.55
N GLN A 136 8.39 -15.35 25.84
CA GLN A 136 9.40 -16.29 26.34
C GLN A 136 10.82 -15.72 26.50
N GLU A 137 11.17 -14.53 25.96
CA GLU A 137 12.55 -13.99 26.04
C GLU A 137 12.62 -12.51 26.48
N HIS A 138 13.34 -12.22 27.57
CA HIS A 138 13.41 -10.90 28.21
C HIS A 138 14.78 -10.22 28.04
N THR A 139 14.85 -9.10 27.30
CA THR A 139 15.70 -7.91 27.59
C THR A 139 15.24 -6.66 26.80
N VAL A 140 15.27 -5.49 27.43
CA VAL A 140 14.62 -4.24 26.95
C VAL A 140 15.23 -3.63 25.68
N ALA A 141 16.54 -3.77 25.46
CA ALA A 141 17.22 -3.23 24.28
C ALA A 141 17.06 -4.11 23.03
N ASP A 142 16.78 -5.41 23.22
CA ASP A 142 16.56 -6.37 22.14
C ASP A 142 15.14 -6.25 21.55
N HIS A 143 14.19 -5.75 22.35
CA HIS A 143 12.78 -5.64 21.95
C HIS A 143 12.52 -4.71 20.75
N SER A 144 13.29 -3.65 20.54
CA SER A 144 13.06 -2.73 19.40
C SER A 144 13.53 -3.33 18.07
N LYS A 145 14.69 -4.00 18.09
CA LYS A 145 15.23 -4.76 16.97
C LYS A 145 14.32 -5.93 16.62
N HIS A 146 13.89 -6.68 17.65
CA HIS A 146 12.96 -7.80 17.49
C HIS A 146 11.64 -7.39 16.83
N ARG A 147 11.06 -6.23 17.22
CA ARG A 147 9.84 -5.70 16.59
C ARG A 147 10.02 -5.34 15.12
N LEU A 148 11.18 -4.78 14.77
CA LEU A 148 11.46 -4.43 13.37
C LEU A 148 11.68 -5.69 12.53
N ASP A 149 12.41 -6.68 13.06
CA ASP A 149 12.64 -7.97 12.38
C ASP A 149 11.32 -8.70 12.11
N LYS A 150 10.35 -8.63 13.04
CA LYS A 150 8.99 -9.16 12.84
C LYS A 150 8.24 -8.44 11.74
N ALA A 151 8.29 -7.11 11.74
CA ALA A 151 7.68 -6.31 10.70
C ALA A 151 8.30 -6.65 9.34
N PHE A 152 9.62 -6.86 9.28
CA PHE A 152 10.31 -7.32 8.07
C PHE A 152 9.84 -8.70 7.62
N ALA A 153 9.72 -9.69 8.50
CA ALA A 153 9.19 -11.00 8.08
C ALA A 153 7.79 -10.92 7.46
N VAL A 154 6.89 -10.12 8.05
CA VAL A 154 5.54 -9.93 7.51
C VAL A 154 5.57 -9.18 6.19
N ILE A 155 6.39 -8.13 6.07
CA ILE A 155 6.59 -7.37 4.83
C ILE A 155 7.19 -8.26 3.74
N ASP A 156 8.13 -9.13 4.07
CA ASP A 156 8.78 -10.02 3.11
C ASP A 156 7.78 -11.06 2.57
N ILE A 157 6.92 -11.65 3.41
CA ILE A 157 5.80 -12.50 2.95
C ILE A 157 4.88 -11.71 2.01
N MET A 158 4.49 -10.50 2.41
CA MET A 158 3.64 -9.63 1.60
C MET A 158 4.30 -9.33 0.25
N ASN A 159 5.58 -8.97 0.25
CA ASN A 159 6.33 -8.60 -0.95
C ASN A 159 6.41 -9.77 -1.93
N SER A 160 6.82 -10.96 -1.47
CA SER A 160 6.90 -12.17 -2.30
C SER A 160 5.55 -12.48 -2.95
N ALA A 161 4.45 -12.34 -2.21
CA ALA A 161 3.12 -12.63 -2.72
C ALA A 161 2.56 -11.53 -3.65
N LEU A 162 2.71 -10.25 -3.30
CA LEU A 162 2.20 -9.13 -4.11
C LEU A 162 3.01 -8.92 -5.40
N LEU A 163 4.30 -9.28 -5.41
CA LEU A 163 5.08 -9.31 -6.64
C LEU A 163 4.48 -10.25 -7.68
N LEU A 164 3.90 -11.38 -7.26
CA LEU A 164 3.21 -12.29 -8.17
C LEU A 164 1.99 -11.62 -8.82
N VAL A 165 1.30 -10.72 -8.12
CA VAL A 165 0.15 -9.98 -8.67
C VAL A 165 0.61 -9.04 -9.79
N VAL A 166 1.73 -8.35 -9.57
CA VAL A 166 2.37 -7.49 -10.59
C VAL A 166 2.84 -8.32 -11.78
N GLN A 167 3.52 -9.45 -11.54
CA GLN A 167 4.02 -10.34 -12.58
C GLN A 167 2.91 -10.98 -13.42
N ASN A 168 1.77 -11.32 -12.80
CA ASN A 168 0.58 -11.80 -13.51
C ASN A 168 -0.19 -10.68 -14.23
N ASN A 169 0.27 -9.43 -14.13
CA ASN A 169 -0.34 -8.25 -14.73
C ASN A 169 -1.85 -8.17 -14.43
N GLU A 170 -2.20 -8.21 -13.14
CA GLU A 170 -3.59 -8.06 -12.72
C GLU A 170 -4.20 -6.75 -13.26
N THR A 171 -5.42 -6.84 -13.76
CA THR A 171 -6.13 -5.70 -14.38
C THR A 171 -7.39 -5.32 -13.62
N ASP A 172 -7.84 -6.18 -12.69
CA ASP A 172 -9.01 -5.90 -11.90
C ASP A 172 -8.74 -4.81 -10.85
N HIS A 173 -9.46 -3.70 -10.97
CA HIS A 173 -9.30 -2.53 -10.12
C HIS A 173 -9.53 -2.85 -8.63
N ILE A 174 -10.48 -3.73 -8.29
CA ILE A 174 -10.76 -4.08 -6.89
C ILE A 174 -9.59 -4.87 -6.30
N ASN A 175 -8.99 -5.77 -7.10
CA ASN A 175 -7.80 -6.52 -6.69
C ASN A 175 -6.60 -5.58 -6.47
N ILE A 176 -6.36 -4.63 -7.38
CA ILE A 176 -5.28 -3.65 -7.25
C ILE A 176 -5.48 -2.76 -6.02
N LEU A 177 -6.71 -2.29 -5.77
CA LEU A 177 -7.03 -1.52 -4.56
C LEU A 177 -6.79 -2.33 -3.29
N LYS A 178 -7.17 -3.63 -3.27
CA LYS A 178 -6.95 -4.48 -2.10
C LYS A 178 -5.46 -4.75 -1.85
N MET A 179 -4.66 -4.88 -2.91
CA MET A 179 -3.21 -4.91 -2.83
C MET A 179 -2.65 -3.63 -2.18
N CYS A 180 -3.13 -2.45 -2.61
CA CYS A 180 -2.69 -1.17 -2.04
C CYS A 180 -3.10 -1.03 -0.57
N ASP A 181 -4.32 -1.42 -0.20
CA ASP A 181 -4.82 -1.43 1.18
C ASP A 181 -3.91 -2.28 2.09
N MET A 182 -3.49 -3.45 1.61
CA MET A 182 -2.56 -4.32 2.31
C MET A 182 -1.20 -3.63 2.49
N LEU A 183 -0.65 -3.06 1.42
CA LEU A 183 0.62 -2.33 1.44
C LEU A 183 0.61 -1.22 2.50
N PHE A 184 -0.39 -0.33 2.47
CA PHE A 184 -0.50 0.74 3.46
C PHE A 184 -0.73 0.21 4.88
N SER A 185 -1.48 -0.88 5.06
CA SER A 185 -1.72 -1.48 6.37
C SER A 185 -0.45 -2.10 6.99
N GLN A 186 0.54 -2.49 6.16
CA GLN A 186 1.83 -2.97 6.64
C GLN A 186 2.85 -1.84 6.85
N LEU A 187 2.83 -0.81 6.00
CA LEU A 187 3.85 0.23 6.00
C LEU A 187 3.53 1.43 6.88
N CYS A 188 2.24 1.75 7.07
CA CYS A 188 1.83 2.97 7.73
C CYS A 188 1.45 2.72 9.19
N LEU A 189 1.91 3.62 10.06
CA LEU A 189 1.58 3.64 11.48
C LEU A 189 0.73 4.87 11.78
N ARG A 190 -0.41 4.68 12.43
CA ARG A 190 -1.28 5.78 12.87
C ARG A 190 -0.57 6.56 14.00
N LEU A 191 -0.57 7.88 13.90
CA LEU A 191 -0.07 8.73 14.98
C LEU A 191 -1.16 8.83 16.08
N PRO A 192 -0.81 8.64 17.35
CA PRO A 192 -1.77 8.84 18.44
C PRO A 192 -2.19 10.32 18.46
N SER A 193 -3.50 10.57 18.48
CA SER A 193 -4.04 11.92 18.64
C SER A 193 -3.71 12.41 20.05
N SER A 194 -2.61 13.15 20.22
CA SER A 194 -2.43 13.95 21.43
C SER A 194 -3.44 15.10 21.39
N ASN A 195 -4.17 15.28 22.50
CA ASN A 195 -5.09 16.39 22.67
C ASN A 195 -4.37 17.72 22.36
N VAL A 196 -4.94 18.48 21.43
CA VAL A 196 -4.82 19.94 21.26
C VAL A 196 -3.39 20.50 21.31
N MET A 197 -2.82 20.80 20.14
CA MET A 197 -2.28 22.14 19.83
C MET A 197 -1.95 22.28 18.33
N HIS A 198 -2.55 23.31 17.74
CA HIS A 198 -2.28 23.94 16.45
C HIS A 198 -2.31 23.11 15.15
N MET A 199 -3.43 23.32 14.46
CA MET A 199 -3.59 23.27 13.00
C MET A 199 -2.40 23.97 12.32
N GLY A 200 -1.43 23.18 11.85
CA GLY A 200 -0.24 23.61 11.12
C GLY A 200 0.23 22.56 10.09
N GLY A 201 -0.67 21.67 9.67
CA GLY A 201 -0.39 20.46 8.89
C GLY A 201 -0.06 20.65 7.40
N LEU A 202 0.43 21.83 7.01
CA LEU A 202 1.03 22.07 5.69
C LEU A 202 2.45 22.66 5.79
N GLN A 203 2.91 23.03 6.98
CA GLN A 203 4.26 23.56 7.19
C GLN A 203 5.32 22.47 7.35
N SER A 204 4.94 21.23 7.73
CA SER A 204 5.91 20.13 7.87
C SER A 204 6.36 19.52 6.54
N LEU A 205 5.54 19.57 5.48
CA LEU A 205 6.03 19.29 4.12
C LEU A 205 6.96 20.41 3.61
N GLY A 206 6.71 21.67 4.00
CA GLY A 206 7.60 22.81 3.71
C GLY A 206 8.96 22.74 4.42
N GLN A 207 9.10 21.98 5.49
CA GLN A 207 10.41 21.72 6.12
C GLN A 207 11.21 20.61 5.43
N LEU A 208 10.55 19.73 4.66
CA LEU A 208 11.20 18.75 3.78
C LEU A 208 11.62 19.35 2.43
N PHE A 209 11.02 20.49 2.05
CA PHE A 209 11.29 21.26 0.84
C PHE A 209 11.42 22.74 1.24
N GLY A 210 12.62 23.15 1.68
CA GLY A 210 12.88 24.46 2.30
C GLY A 210 12.52 25.69 1.48
N CYS A 211 11.23 26.04 1.42
CA CYS A 211 10.72 27.28 0.86
C CYS A 211 10.18 28.15 1.99
N THR A 212 10.69 29.39 2.07
CA THR A 212 10.27 30.39 3.03
C THR A 212 9.00 31.08 2.51
N THR A 213 7.87 30.94 3.21
CA THR A 213 6.68 31.75 2.95
C THR A 213 6.26 32.49 4.22
N LYS A 214 6.12 33.81 4.10
CA LYS A 214 5.72 34.72 5.17
C LYS A 214 4.19 34.68 5.35
N ASN A 215 3.75 34.71 6.60
CA ASN A 215 2.34 34.74 7.03
C ASN A 215 1.55 35.91 6.44
N ILE A 216 0.35 35.63 5.94
CA ILE A 216 -0.74 36.61 5.83
C ILE A 216 -1.95 36.01 6.56
N GLU A 217 -2.30 36.61 7.71
CA GLU A 217 -3.55 36.38 8.43
C GLU A 217 -4.75 36.86 7.60
N SER A 218 -5.81 36.06 7.52
CA SER A 218 -7.14 36.60 7.19
C SER A 218 -8.23 35.88 8.00
N HIS A 219 -9.18 36.71 8.43
CA HIS A 219 -10.14 36.50 9.50
C HIS A 219 -11.21 35.43 9.23
N LEU A 220 -11.56 34.72 10.31
CA LEU A 220 -12.77 33.92 10.50
C LEU A 220 -14.00 34.83 10.70
N GLU A 221 -15.07 34.59 9.94
CA GLU A 221 -16.50 34.76 10.30
C GLU A 221 -17.30 34.50 8.99
N THR A 222 -18.21 33.53 8.88
CA THR A 222 -19.61 33.67 9.29
C THR A 222 -20.38 32.34 9.13
N LEU A 223 -20.86 31.82 10.26
CA LEU A 223 -22.15 31.17 10.58
C LEU A 223 -23.01 30.46 9.49
N ALA A 224 -23.21 29.17 9.74
CA ALA A 224 -24.49 28.46 10.02
C ALA A 224 -25.71 28.51 9.07
N SER A 225 -26.48 27.40 9.12
CA SER A 225 -27.77 27.05 8.47
C SER A 225 -27.62 26.39 7.09
N HIS A 226 -28.15 25.19 6.80
CA HIS A 226 -29.51 24.69 7.00
C HIS A 226 -29.62 23.15 7.13
N GLN A 227 -30.83 22.72 7.49
CA GLN A 227 -31.32 21.47 8.07
C GLN A 227 -31.28 20.18 7.23
N ASN A 228 -31.29 19.08 7.99
CA ASN A 228 -31.58 17.68 7.63
C ASN A 228 -32.98 17.44 7.03
N VAL A 229 -33.04 16.53 6.06
CA VAL A 229 -34.08 15.49 5.85
C VAL A 229 -33.30 14.31 5.21
N GLY A 230 -33.25 13.06 5.66
CA GLY A 230 -34.12 12.27 6.51
C GLY A 230 -34.50 10.99 5.75
N ASN A 231 -33.63 9.98 5.70
CA ASN A 231 -34.07 8.57 5.57
C ASN A 231 -32.97 7.59 6.02
N LYS A 232 -33.22 6.88 7.12
CA LYS A 232 -32.40 5.77 7.64
C LYS A 232 -33.23 4.50 7.58
N ASN A 233 -32.60 3.39 7.22
CA ASN A 233 -32.96 2.05 7.69
C ASN A 233 -31.70 1.18 7.70
N PHE A 234 -31.12 0.95 8.88
CA PHE A 234 -30.33 -0.25 9.19
C PHE A 234 -30.55 -0.61 10.66
N CYS A 235 -30.87 -1.88 10.89
CA CYS A 235 -31.23 -2.46 12.19
C CYS A 235 -30.09 -2.35 13.21
N ARG A 236 -30.43 -1.78 14.37
CA ARG A 236 -29.62 -1.68 15.58
C ARG A 236 -29.90 -2.89 16.47
N SER A 237 -28.86 -3.46 17.08
CA SER A 237 -28.99 -4.17 18.35
C SER A 237 -28.37 -3.29 19.44
N GLU A 238 -29.11 -3.09 20.51
CA GLU A 238 -28.82 -2.19 21.62
C GLU A 238 -27.97 -2.87 22.68
N THR A 239 -27.02 -2.13 23.26
CA THR A 239 -26.80 -2.08 24.72
C THR A 239 -26.08 -0.77 25.08
N LEU A 240 -26.58 -0.12 26.13
CA LEU A 240 -26.25 1.23 26.61
C LEU A 240 -25.07 1.24 27.60
N GLN A 241 -24.18 2.22 27.49
CA GLN A 241 -23.81 3.08 28.63
C GLN A 241 -23.15 4.39 28.16
N ASP A 242 -23.78 5.50 28.57
CA ASP A 242 -23.47 6.89 28.23
C ASP A 242 -22.17 7.40 28.86
N ILE A 243 -21.12 7.67 28.08
CA ILE A 243 -20.02 8.59 28.45
C ILE A 243 -19.46 9.33 27.21
N SER A 244 -19.65 10.66 27.17
CA SER A 244 -19.02 11.68 26.29
C SER A 244 -19.13 11.51 24.76
N VAL A 245 -20.10 12.23 24.17
CA VAL A 245 -20.48 12.13 22.75
C VAL A 245 -19.54 12.92 21.80
N ASN A 246 -18.64 13.77 22.31
CA ASN A 246 -17.82 14.66 21.46
C ASN A 246 -16.40 14.15 21.17
N GLN A 247 -15.81 13.31 22.04
CA GLN A 247 -14.51 12.68 21.77
C GLN A 247 -14.65 11.41 20.92
N THR A 248 -15.72 10.64 21.16
CA THR A 248 -16.03 9.42 20.41
C THR A 248 -16.24 9.70 18.92
N ALA A 249 -16.92 10.78 18.55
CA ALA A 249 -17.15 11.12 17.14
C ALA A 249 -15.86 11.32 16.33
N GLN A 250 -14.82 11.93 16.90
CA GLN A 250 -13.51 12.09 16.22
C GLN A 250 -12.72 10.78 16.16
N THR A 251 -12.76 9.98 17.23
CA THR A 251 -12.09 8.67 17.26
C THR A 251 -12.75 7.66 16.32
N THR A 252 -14.08 7.69 16.19
CA THR A 252 -14.83 6.84 15.25
C THR A 252 -14.59 7.25 13.79
N LEU A 253 -14.53 8.56 13.48
CA LEU A 253 -14.26 9.05 12.12
C LEU A 253 -12.84 8.70 11.63
N LEU A 254 -11.85 8.72 12.54
CA LEU A 254 -10.47 8.30 12.25
C LEU A 254 -10.35 6.78 12.06
N SER A 255 -11.22 6.00 12.70
CA SER A 255 -11.22 4.54 12.58
C SER A 255 -11.66 4.07 11.19
N GLU A 256 -12.52 4.83 10.50
CA GLU A 256 -13.05 4.52 9.17
C GLU A 256 -12.24 5.11 8.01
N THR A 257 -11.27 5.99 8.31
CA THR A 257 -10.45 6.64 7.27
C THR A 257 -9.32 5.71 6.80
N SER A 258 -9.11 5.60 5.48
CA SER A 258 -8.05 4.77 4.90
C SER A 258 -6.65 5.25 5.31
N MET A 259 -5.69 4.32 5.39
CA MET A 259 -4.30 4.66 5.73
C MET A 259 -3.64 5.61 4.72
N ALA A 260 -4.00 5.51 3.44
CA ALA A 260 -3.55 6.45 2.40
C ALA A 260 -4.01 7.89 2.70
N ALA A 261 -5.28 8.08 3.04
CA ALA A 261 -5.81 9.39 3.39
C ALA A 261 -5.20 9.92 4.70
N LEU A 262 -4.95 9.04 5.68
CA LEU A 262 -4.26 9.43 6.92
C LEU A 262 -2.80 9.85 6.65
N LEU A 263 -2.09 9.15 5.77
CA LEU A 263 -0.72 9.50 5.37
C LEU A 263 -0.67 10.88 4.70
N LEU A 264 -1.56 11.14 3.73
CA LEU A 264 -1.66 12.44 3.06
C LEU A 264 -2.00 13.59 4.02
N ARG A 265 -2.73 13.30 5.11
CA ARG A 265 -3.08 14.27 6.15
C ARG A 265 -2.00 14.44 7.22
N GLY A 266 -0.89 13.70 7.14
CA GLY A 266 0.14 13.68 8.18
C GLY A 266 -0.33 13.10 9.51
N LEU A 267 -1.39 12.28 9.50
CA LEU A 267 -1.93 11.55 10.65
C LEU A 267 -1.46 10.09 10.70
N ALA A 268 -0.73 9.65 9.68
CA ALA A 268 0.03 8.42 9.67
C ALA A 268 1.45 8.70 9.18
N ILE A 269 2.39 7.84 9.57
CA ILE A 269 3.78 7.86 9.12
C ILE A 269 4.12 6.53 8.45
N ALA A 270 4.98 6.57 7.44
CA ALA A 270 5.57 5.37 6.84
C ALA A 270 7.08 5.36 7.15
N PRO A 271 7.55 4.56 8.13
CA PRO A 271 8.96 4.49 8.46
C PRO A 271 9.80 4.07 7.26
N MET A 272 10.86 4.83 6.97
CA MET A 272 11.69 4.60 5.77
C MET A 272 12.34 3.21 5.77
N GLN A 273 12.60 2.62 6.93
CA GLN A 273 13.10 1.25 7.05
C GLN A 273 12.15 0.23 6.43
N LEU A 274 10.84 0.42 6.59
CA LEU A 274 9.82 -0.45 5.99
C LEU A 274 9.66 -0.16 4.50
N VAL A 275 9.63 1.13 4.12
CA VAL A 275 9.52 1.56 2.71
C VAL A 275 10.71 1.06 1.88
N ALA A 276 11.93 1.14 2.42
CA ALA A 276 13.14 0.68 1.75
C ALA A 276 13.12 -0.83 1.48
N ARG A 277 12.46 -1.62 2.35
CA ARG A 277 12.34 -3.07 2.20
C ARG A 277 11.40 -3.50 1.07
N VAL A 278 10.45 -2.65 0.69
CA VAL A 278 9.46 -2.96 -0.35
C VAL A 278 10.07 -2.78 -1.75
N PRO A 279 9.92 -3.76 -2.68
CA PRO A 279 10.30 -3.62 -4.08
C PRO A 279 9.66 -2.40 -4.74
N THR A 280 10.41 -1.66 -5.56
CA THR A 280 9.93 -0.41 -6.18
C THR A 280 8.71 -0.63 -7.06
N SER A 281 8.61 -1.79 -7.72
CA SER A 281 7.46 -2.20 -8.54
C SER A 281 6.14 -2.24 -7.77
N LEU A 282 6.14 -2.53 -6.47
CA LEU A 282 4.93 -2.50 -5.66
C LEU A 282 4.42 -1.08 -5.38
N PHE A 283 5.20 -0.03 -5.69
CA PHE A 283 4.75 1.36 -5.64
C PHE A 283 4.36 1.89 -7.02
N PHE A 284 5.24 1.80 -8.01
CA PHE A 284 4.99 2.45 -9.31
C PHE A 284 4.01 1.67 -10.19
N TRP A 285 3.98 0.33 -10.14
CA TRP A 285 3.05 -0.44 -10.96
C TRP A 285 1.58 -0.15 -10.60
N PRO A 286 1.13 -0.25 -9.33
CA PRO A 286 -0.26 0.08 -8.99
C PRO A 286 -0.55 1.57 -9.17
N LEU A 287 0.46 2.45 -8.99
CA LEU A 287 0.34 3.85 -9.38
C LEU A 287 -0.07 3.94 -10.85
N MET A 288 0.61 3.28 -11.79
CA MET A 288 0.23 3.39 -13.20
C MET A 288 -1.13 2.73 -13.52
N GLN A 289 -1.44 1.57 -12.93
CA GLN A 289 -2.69 0.86 -13.23
C GLN A 289 -3.96 1.62 -12.80
N LEU A 290 -3.85 2.52 -11.82
CA LEU A 290 -4.99 3.25 -11.26
C LEU A 290 -5.30 4.58 -11.96
N GLU A 291 -4.65 4.89 -13.09
CA GLU A 291 -4.72 6.23 -13.73
C GLU A 291 -6.11 6.57 -14.23
N GLY A 292 -6.74 5.65 -14.95
CA GLY A 292 -8.08 5.84 -15.52
C GLY A 292 -9.23 5.87 -14.50
N ALA A 293 -8.98 5.51 -13.24
CA ALA A 293 -9.98 5.45 -12.19
C ALA A 293 -9.94 6.64 -11.21
N ALA A 294 -9.00 7.57 -11.41
CA ALA A 294 -8.82 8.76 -10.58
C ALA A 294 -9.56 10.01 -11.12
N SER A 295 -10.55 9.83 -12.00
CA SER A 295 -11.33 10.91 -12.63
C SER A 295 -12.32 11.61 -11.67
N ASP A 296 -11.88 11.90 -10.45
CA ASP A 296 -12.52 12.91 -9.62
C ASP A 296 -12.01 14.25 -10.13
N ASP A 297 -12.87 15.02 -10.81
CA ASP A 297 -12.59 16.33 -11.43
C ASP A 297 -11.94 17.34 -10.47
N ILE A 298 -10.64 17.20 -10.21
CA ILE A 298 -9.82 18.25 -9.60
C ILE A 298 -9.10 18.92 -10.75
N ALA A 299 -9.79 19.86 -11.40
CA ALA A 299 -9.20 20.68 -12.45
C ALA A 299 -7.89 21.29 -11.93
N LEU A 300 -6.82 21.10 -12.72
CA LEU A 300 -5.45 21.51 -12.40
C LEU A 300 -5.34 22.98 -11.95
N GLY A 301 -6.24 23.85 -12.42
CA GLY A 301 -6.33 25.27 -12.05
C GLY A 301 -6.93 25.57 -10.66
N ILE A 302 -7.67 24.63 -10.04
CA ILE A 302 -8.28 24.75 -8.70
C ILE A 302 -7.37 24.15 -7.61
N ALA A 303 -6.50 23.20 -7.99
CA ALA A 303 -5.52 22.58 -7.09
C ALA A 303 -4.32 23.47 -6.73
N VAL A 304 -4.08 24.56 -7.48
CA VAL A 304 -2.95 25.49 -7.30
C VAL A 304 -3.10 26.41 -6.07
N GLY A 305 -3.81 25.94 -5.02
CA GLY A 305 -4.11 26.71 -3.81
C GLY A 305 -5.18 26.10 -2.90
N SER A 306 -5.88 25.05 -3.34
CA SER A 306 -6.77 24.27 -2.46
C SER A 306 -5.98 23.16 -1.77
N THR A 307 -6.42 22.76 -0.57
CA THR A 307 -5.77 21.75 0.29
C THR A 307 -5.81 20.31 -0.27
N GLY A 308 -5.77 20.13 -1.60
CA GLY A 308 -5.57 18.83 -2.27
C GLY A 308 -6.50 17.72 -1.79
N ARG A 309 -7.76 18.05 -1.45
CA ARG A 309 -8.71 17.06 -0.95
C ARG A 309 -9.33 16.35 -2.15
N GLY A 310 -9.09 15.05 -2.27
CA GLY A 310 -10.00 14.18 -3.04
C GLY A 310 -11.42 14.33 -2.51
N ASN A 311 -12.42 14.15 -3.38
CA ASN A 311 -13.84 14.31 -3.02
C ASN A 311 -14.28 13.32 -1.92
N LEU A 312 -13.57 12.19 -1.76
CA LEU A 312 -13.82 11.18 -0.73
C LEU A 312 -12.50 10.68 -0.11
N PRO A 313 -12.35 10.64 1.24
CA PRO A 313 -11.17 10.08 1.89
C PRO A 313 -10.96 8.63 1.49
N GLY A 314 -9.78 8.30 0.96
CA GLY A 314 -9.44 6.95 0.52
C GLY A 314 -9.94 6.59 -0.88
N ALA A 315 -10.33 7.58 -1.68
CA ALA A 315 -10.54 7.40 -3.10
C ALA A 315 -9.27 6.92 -3.82
N THR A 316 -9.41 6.42 -5.04
CA THR A 316 -8.29 5.98 -5.88
C THR A 316 -7.23 7.08 -6.04
N SER A 317 -7.65 8.33 -6.14
CA SER A 317 -6.78 9.50 -6.21
C SER A 317 -5.89 9.64 -4.94
N ASP A 318 -6.46 9.46 -3.74
CA ASP A 318 -5.69 9.46 -2.47
C ASP A 318 -4.67 8.32 -2.44
N ILE A 319 -5.05 7.15 -2.93
CA ILE A 319 -4.16 5.97 -3.01
C ILE A 319 -2.99 6.26 -3.95
N ARG A 320 -3.24 6.79 -5.16
CA ARG A 320 -2.19 7.17 -6.12
C ARG A 320 -1.23 8.19 -5.53
N ALA A 321 -1.76 9.28 -4.98
CA ALA A 321 -0.99 10.34 -4.36
C ALA A 321 -0.10 9.79 -3.21
N ALA A 322 -0.64 8.92 -2.37
CA ALA A 322 0.10 8.29 -1.29
C ALA A 322 1.18 7.31 -1.80
N LEU A 323 0.88 6.49 -2.81
CA LEU A 323 1.86 5.59 -3.45
C LEU A 323 3.04 6.39 -4.03
N LEU A 324 2.75 7.50 -4.72
CA LEU A 324 3.78 8.36 -5.28
C LEU A 324 4.67 8.96 -4.20
N LEU A 325 4.12 9.40 -3.07
CA LEU A 325 4.94 9.92 -1.96
C LEU A 325 5.85 8.85 -1.36
N LEU A 326 5.38 7.60 -1.23
CA LEU A 326 6.22 6.48 -0.80
C LEU A 326 7.33 6.18 -1.82
N LEU A 327 7.00 6.19 -3.11
CA LEU A 327 7.96 6.01 -4.20
C LEU A 327 9.04 7.11 -4.20
N ILE A 328 8.63 8.38 -4.11
CA ILE A 328 9.54 9.53 -3.98
C ILE A 328 10.45 9.36 -2.77
N GLY A 329 9.88 8.95 -1.62
CA GLY A 329 10.63 8.67 -0.40
C GLY A 329 11.72 7.62 -0.62
N LYS A 330 11.37 6.50 -1.28
CA LYS A 330 12.31 5.43 -1.63
C LYS A 330 13.39 5.92 -2.61
N CYS A 331 13.02 6.55 -3.72
CA CYS A 331 13.97 7.04 -4.73
C CYS A 331 14.89 8.16 -4.20
N THR A 332 14.46 8.91 -3.18
CA THR A 332 15.31 9.91 -2.52
C THR A 332 16.38 9.25 -1.64
N ALA A 333 16.05 8.11 -1.02
CA ALA A 333 16.96 7.38 -0.15
C ALA A 333 17.85 6.36 -0.90
N ASP A 334 17.41 5.90 -2.07
CA ASP A 334 18.04 4.85 -2.85
C ASP A 334 18.07 5.18 -4.35
N GLN A 335 19.27 5.38 -4.88
CA GLN A 335 19.49 5.70 -6.29
C GLN A 335 19.22 4.51 -7.22
N GLU A 336 19.34 3.26 -6.76
CA GLU A 336 18.99 2.10 -7.59
C GLU A 336 17.47 2.01 -7.77
N ALA A 337 16.69 2.28 -6.72
CA ALA A 337 15.23 2.38 -6.82
C ALA A 337 14.78 3.47 -7.82
N LEU A 338 15.51 4.58 -7.91
CA LEU A 338 15.27 5.59 -8.93
C LEU A 338 15.55 5.06 -10.35
N LYS A 339 16.65 4.32 -10.54
CA LYS A 339 16.99 3.75 -11.86
C LYS A 339 15.96 2.70 -12.29
N GLU A 340 15.41 1.94 -11.36
CA GLU A 340 14.34 0.95 -11.62
C GLU A 340 13.09 1.59 -12.23
N VAL A 341 12.82 2.86 -11.92
CA VAL A 341 11.72 3.63 -12.53
C VAL A 341 12.21 4.54 -13.66
N GLU A 342 13.29 4.21 -14.37
CA GLU A 342 13.80 5.00 -15.51
C GLU A 342 14.23 6.44 -15.15
N GLY A 343 14.48 6.71 -13.86
CA GLY A 343 15.01 7.98 -13.40
C GLY A 343 14.03 9.15 -13.49
N ASN A 344 14.55 10.31 -13.88
CA ASN A 344 13.77 11.55 -13.92
C ASN A 344 12.68 11.51 -15.01
N GLU A 345 12.83 10.69 -16.05
CA GLU A 345 11.87 10.59 -17.15
C GLU A 345 10.50 10.10 -16.70
N PHE A 346 10.46 9.12 -15.79
CA PHE A 346 9.20 8.65 -15.21
C PHE A 346 8.44 9.78 -14.51
N PHE A 347 9.11 10.55 -13.66
CA PHE A 347 8.47 11.68 -12.97
C PHE A 347 8.12 12.84 -13.92
N ARG A 348 8.87 13.01 -15.02
CA ARG A 348 8.53 13.97 -16.08
C ARG A 348 7.24 13.55 -16.78
N GLY A 349 7.06 12.26 -17.08
CA GLY A 349 5.82 11.72 -17.63
C GLY A 349 4.60 11.96 -16.74
N LEU A 350 4.78 11.88 -15.42
CA LEU A 350 3.71 12.15 -14.44
C LEU A 350 3.30 13.64 -14.34
N LEU A 351 4.00 14.56 -15.01
CA LEU A 351 3.57 15.96 -15.06
C LEU A 351 2.29 16.14 -15.87
N ASP A 352 2.02 15.25 -16.83
CA ASP A 352 0.80 15.24 -17.65
C ASP A 352 -0.36 14.45 -17.01
N ASP A 353 -0.20 13.99 -15.76
CA ASP A 353 -1.21 13.20 -15.05
C ASP A 353 -2.50 13.99 -14.79
N THR A 354 -3.62 13.28 -14.86
CA THR A 354 -4.96 13.84 -14.59
C THR A 354 -5.17 14.20 -13.12
N ASP A 355 -4.55 13.48 -12.19
CA ASP A 355 -4.54 13.85 -10.77
C ASP A 355 -3.51 14.95 -10.54
N SER A 356 -4.02 16.16 -10.29
CA SER A 356 -3.21 17.34 -9.98
C SER A 356 -2.16 17.13 -8.88
N ARG A 357 -2.41 16.25 -7.90
CA ARG A 357 -1.45 15.95 -6.81
C ARG A 357 -0.31 15.08 -7.29
N VAL A 358 -0.58 14.14 -8.20
CA VAL A 358 0.45 13.32 -8.84
C VAL A 358 1.41 14.21 -9.63
N ALA A 359 0.86 15.10 -10.47
CA ALA A 359 1.65 16.09 -11.19
C ALA A 359 2.42 17.03 -10.25
N TYR A 360 1.79 17.51 -9.18
CA TYR A 360 2.40 18.40 -8.20
C TYR A 360 3.57 17.75 -7.45
N TYR A 361 3.37 16.56 -6.88
CA TYR A 361 4.43 15.87 -6.13
C TYR A 361 5.59 15.46 -7.03
N SER A 362 5.32 15.04 -8.28
CA SER A 362 6.35 14.74 -9.26
C SER A 362 7.19 15.98 -9.60
N ALA A 363 6.54 17.13 -9.82
CA ALA A 363 7.24 18.39 -10.06
C ALA A 363 8.08 18.84 -8.86
N ALA A 364 7.54 18.74 -7.64
CA ALA A 364 8.26 19.08 -6.42
C ALA A 364 9.51 18.20 -6.21
N PHE A 365 9.40 16.91 -6.50
CA PHE A 365 10.53 15.99 -6.47
C PHE A 365 11.61 16.38 -7.48
N LEU A 366 11.25 16.58 -8.74
CA LEU A 366 12.19 16.97 -9.80
C LEU A 366 12.88 18.30 -9.50
N LEU A 367 12.13 19.31 -9.03
CA LEU A 367 12.69 20.61 -8.65
C LEU A 367 13.68 20.49 -7.50
N LYS A 368 13.31 19.79 -6.43
CA LYS A 368 14.22 19.58 -5.29
C LYS A 368 15.52 18.95 -5.75
N ARG A 369 15.45 17.97 -6.65
CA ARG A 369 16.63 17.32 -7.20
C ARG A 369 17.47 18.23 -8.06
N MET A 370 16.88 19.00 -8.97
CA MET A 370 17.62 20.01 -9.74
C MET A 370 18.31 21.01 -8.81
N MET A 371 17.64 21.43 -7.72
CA MET A 371 18.23 22.34 -6.73
C MET A 371 19.42 21.73 -5.98
N THR A 372 19.41 20.42 -5.72
CA THR A 372 20.46 19.75 -4.93
C THR A 372 21.57 19.15 -5.79
N GLU A 373 21.25 18.62 -6.96
CA GLU A 373 22.16 17.88 -7.84
C GLU A 373 22.75 18.78 -8.94
N GLU A 374 21.97 19.76 -9.45
CA GLU A 374 22.37 20.65 -10.56
C GLU A 374 22.08 22.14 -10.25
N PRO A 375 22.60 22.70 -9.14
CA PRO A 375 22.22 24.03 -8.66
C PRO A 375 22.52 25.15 -9.66
N ASP A 376 23.62 25.06 -10.41
CA ASP A 376 24.00 26.08 -11.41
C ASP A 376 23.02 26.10 -12.61
N THR A 377 22.59 24.91 -13.04
CA THR A 377 21.57 24.78 -14.09
C THR A 377 20.24 25.31 -13.59
N TYR A 378 19.82 24.89 -12.39
CA TYR A 378 18.61 25.41 -11.77
C TYR A 378 18.61 26.93 -11.64
N GLN A 379 19.70 27.54 -11.16
CA GLN A 379 19.79 28.99 -10.96
C GLN A 379 19.68 29.76 -12.29
N ARG A 380 20.34 29.30 -13.36
CA ARG A 380 20.20 29.90 -14.70
C ARG A 380 18.77 29.81 -15.21
N MET A 381 18.16 28.64 -15.10
CA MET A 381 16.79 28.42 -15.56
C MET A 381 15.79 29.27 -14.75
N LEU A 382 16.00 29.39 -13.44
CA LEU A 382 15.19 30.21 -12.57
C LEU A 382 15.27 31.70 -12.91
N GLN A 383 16.47 32.23 -13.23
CA GLN A 383 16.62 33.63 -13.65
C GLN A 383 15.88 33.93 -14.96
N SER A 384 15.95 33.00 -15.93
CA SER A 384 15.19 33.09 -17.18
C SER A 384 13.69 33.03 -16.91
N LEU A 385 13.25 32.15 -16.01
CA LEU A 385 11.85 32.03 -15.63
C LEU A 385 11.32 33.28 -14.91
N ILE A 386 12.11 33.89 -14.01
CA ILE A 386 11.77 35.16 -13.35
C ILE A 386 11.58 36.27 -14.39
N SER A 387 12.50 36.36 -15.35
CA SER A 387 12.42 37.36 -16.43
C SER A 387 11.13 37.18 -17.25
N LYS A 388 10.77 35.93 -17.57
CA LYS A 388 9.51 35.60 -18.27
C LYS A 388 8.27 35.91 -17.41
N ALA A 389 8.30 35.58 -16.12
CA ALA A 389 7.22 35.86 -15.19
C ALA A 389 6.96 37.37 -15.05
N GLN A 390 8.01 38.19 -15.00
CA GLN A 390 7.92 39.65 -14.99
C GLN A 390 7.35 40.19 -16.31
N GLN A 391 7.81 39.70 -17.46
CA GLN A 391 7.30 40.11 -18.77
C GLN A 391 5.81 39.79 -18.94
N CYS A 392 5.35 38.64 -18.42
CA CYS A 392 3.96 38.21 -18.51
C CYS A 392 3.09 38.64 -17.31
N ASN A 393 3.65 39.37 -16.34
CA ASN A 393 3.00 39.75 -15.08
C ASN A 393 2.30 38.58 -14.36
N ASN A 394 2.99 37.43 -14.25
CA ASN A 394 2.43 36.21 -13.66
C ASN A 394 3.36 35.60 -12.59
N GLU A 395 3.23 36.09 -11.36
CA GLU A 395 4.05 35.66 -10.21
C GLU A 395 3.81 34.18 -9.81
N LYS A 396 2.65 33.62 -10.14
CA LYS A 396 2.29 32.22 -9.81
C LYS A 396 3.24 31.19 -10.44
N LEU A 397 3.96 31.56 -11.49
CA LEU A 397 5.00 30.73 -12.12
C LEU A 397 6.13 30.34 -11.16
N LEU A 398 6.33 31.09 -10.08
CA LEU A 398 7.44 30.90 -9.14
C LEU A 398 7.00 30.24 -7.82
N GLU A 399 5.72 30.37 -7.44
CA GLU A 399 5.21 29.86 -6.16
C GLU A 399 4.82 28.38 -6.22
N ASN A 400 4.40 27.91 -7.39
CA ASN A 400 3.89 26.56 -7.55
C ASN A 400 4.94 25.65 -8.21
N PRO A 401 5.40 24.58 -7.52
CA PRO A 401 6.37 23.62 -8.07
C PRO A 401 6.01 23.07 -9.45
N TYR A 402 4.73 22.77 -9.70
CA TYR A 402 4.30 22.29 -11.01
C TYR A 402 4.48 23.33 -12.11
N LEU A 403 4.02 24.56 -11.87
CA LEU A 403 4.19 25.66 -12.85
C LEU A 403 5.67 26.00 -13.07
N GLN A 404 6.47 26.02 -12.01
CA GLN A 404 7.90 26.28 -12.10
C GLN A 404 8.61 25.20 -12.93
N MET A 405 8.33 23.92 -12.66
CA MET A 405 8.95 22.81 -13.40
C MET A 405 8.54 22.81 -14.88
N ARG A 406 7.25 23.03 -15.19
CA ARG A 406 6.77 23.17 -16.58
C ARG A 406 7.44 24.34 -17.30
N GLY A 407 7.60 25.47 -16.62
CA GLY A 407 8.29 26.64 -17.16
C GLY A 407 9.77 26.35 -17.47
N ILE A 408 10.46 25.67 -16.56
CA ILE A 408 11.86 25.25 -16.74
C ILE A 408 11.98 24.30 -17.94
N LEU A 409 11.15 23.27 -18.03
CA LEU A 409 11.19 22.31 -19.14
C LEU A 409 10.90 22.97 -20.50
N GLN A 410 9.96 23.91 -20.55
CA GLN A 410 9.71 24.68 -21.77
C GLN A 410 10.93 25.49 -22.18
N LEU A 411 11.58 26.19 -21.23
CA LEU A 411 12.79 26.95 -21.49
C LEU A 411 13.96 26.05 -21.93
N SER A 412 14.11 24.86 -21.35
CA SER A 412 15.15 23.90 -21.75
C SER A 412 14.97 23.45 -23.21
N ASN A 413 13.72 23.18 -23.60
CA ASN A 413 13.39 22.82 -24.98
C ASN A 413 13.65 23.98 -25.96
N ASP A 414 13.31 25.21 -25.58
CA ASP A 414 13.54 26.41 -26.38
C ASP A 414 15.05 26.70 -26.56
N LEU A 415 15.87 26.34 -25.57
CA LEU A 415 17.33 26.53 -25.55
C LEU A 415 18.12 25.34 -26.12
N GLY A 416 17.46 24.20 -26.41
CA GLY A 416 18.10 22.99 -26.91
C GLY A 416 19.03 22.28 -25.91
N VAL A 417 18.79 22.46 -24.61
CA VAL A 417 19.57 21.83 -23.53
C VAL A 417 18.74 20.67 -22.97
N GLN A 418 19.03 19.43 -23.41
CA GLN A 418 18.38 18.22 -22.89
C GLN A 418 19.07 17.70 -21.64
#